data_AF-A0A225UE04-F1
#
_entry.id   AF-A0A225UE04-F1
#
_cell.length_a   1.000
_cell.length_b   1.000
_cell.length_c   1.000
_cell.angle_alpha   90.00
_cell.angle_beta   90.00
_cell.angle_gamma   90.00
#
_symmetry.space_group_name_H-M   'P 1'
#
loop_
_entity.id
_entity.type
_entity.pdbx_description
1 polymer ?
#
loop_
_entity_poly.entity_id
_entity_poly.type
_entity_poly.pdbx_seq_one_letter_code
_entity_poly.pdbx_strand_id
1 'polypeptide(L)' 'MIDARYKGIISRFANHLCRPNCVVQRWEVAVEICCGLFANCNIAEGDEVTFNYGDLGTTPTTPCYCGQINCKGLF' A
#
# COMPACT_ATOMS: atom_id res chain seq x y z
N MET A 1 4.57 7.12 -13.63
CA MET A 1 3.56 7.22 -12.55
C MET A 1 2.38 6.34 -12.93
N ILE A 2 1.87 5.51 -12.03
CA ILE A 2 0.73 4.62 -12.26
C ILE A 2 -0.48 5.24 -11.55
N ASP A 3 -1.60 5.44 -12.25
CA ASP A 3 -2.86 5.98 -11.70
C ASP A 3 -3.99 4.97 -11.89
N ALA A 4 -4.55 4.47 -10.78
CA ALA A 4 -5.62 3.47 -10.74
C ALA A 4 -7.01 4.06 -10.42
N ARG A 5 -7.18 5.40 -10.53
CA ARG A 5 -8.44 6.10 -10.20
C ARG A 5 -9.60 5.63 -11.07
N TYR A 6 -9.41 5.59 -12.38
CA TYR A 6 -10.47 5.27 -13.36
C TYR A 6 -10.39 3.85 -13.92
N LYS A 7 -9.19 3.27 -14.00
CA LYS A 7 -8.94 1.91 -14.50
C LYS A 7 -7.86 1.26 -13.65
N GLY A 8 -8.09 0.03 -13.19
CA GLY A 8 -7.15 -0.70 -12.35
C GLY A 8 -7.65 -2.11 -12.03
N ILE A 9 -6.92 -2.81 -11.16
CA ILE A 9 -7.26 -4.15 -10.68
C ILE A 9 -7.60 -4.10 -9.19
N ILE A 10 -7.87 -5.27 -8.58
CA ILE A 10 -8.27 -5.38 -7.17
C ILE A 10 -7.29 -4.73 -6.18
N SER A 11 -6.00 -4.64 -6.52
CA SER A 11 -4.99 -3.99 -5.68
C SER A 11 -5.28 -2.53 -5.37
N ARG A 12 -6.12 -1.84 -6.16
CA ARG A 12 -6.53 -0.45 -5.91
C ARG A 12 -7.29 -0.25 -4.59
N PHE A 13 -7.78 -1.32 -3.98
CA PHE A 13 -8.53 -1.30 -2.73
C PHE A 13 -7.67 -1.61 -1.50
N ALA A 14 -6.39 -1.95 -1.67
CA ALA A 14 -5.50 -2.20 -0.54
C ALA A 14 -5.22 -0.87 0.19
N ASN A 15 -5.56 -0.81 1.47
CA ASN A 15 -5.49 0.41 2.26
C ASN A 15 -4.12 0.65 2.89
N HIS A 16 -3.97 1.86 3.43
CA HIS A 16 -2.80 2.26 4.20
C HIS A 16 -2.87 1.75 5.65
N LEU A 17 -1.80 1.08 6.10
CA LEU A 17 -1.45 0.98 7.53
C LEU A 17 0.00 1.40 7.76
N CYS A 18 0.27 1.99 8.93
CA CYS A 18 1.65 2.31 9.36
C CYS A 18 2.48 1.04 9.65
N ARG A 19 1.83 -0.08 9.98
CA ARG A 19 2.44 -1.41 10.13
C ARG A 19 1.73 -2.42 9.20
N PRO A 20 2.05 -2.40 7.89
CA PRO A 20 1.35 -3.20 6.90
C PRO A 20 1.82 -4.67 6.86
N ASN A 21 0.99 -5.54 6.30
CA ASN A 21 1.31 -6.95 6.03
C ASN A 21 1.80 -7.21 4.59
N CYS A 22 1.74 -6.21 3.71
CA CYS A 22 2.32 -6.26 2.37
C CYS A 22 3.28 -5.10 2.09
N VAL A 23 4.14 -5.31 1.10
CA VAL A 23 5.06 -4.31 0.53
C VAL A 23 4.89 -4.24 -0.98
N VAL A 24 4.97 -3.03 -1.54
CA VAL A 24 5.01 -2.83 -3.00
C VAL A 24 6.44 -3.03 -3.50
N GLN A 25 6.63 -3.93 -4.46
CA GLN A 25 7.92 -4.18 -5.10
C GLN A 25 7.86 -3.82 -6.59
N ARG A 26 8.97 -3.32 -7.11
CA ARG A 26 9.15 -3.00 -8.53
C ARG A 26 9.84 -4.17 -9.22
N TRP A 27 9.25 -4.63 -10.32
CA TRP A 27 9.73 -5.77 -11.09
C TRP A 27 9.85 -5.41 -12.56
N GLU A 28 10.89 -5.94 -13.21
CA GLU A 28 10.99 -5.94 -14.67
C GLU A 28 10.30 -7.20 -15.19
N VAL A 29 9.25 -7.00 -15.98
CA VAL A 29 8.46 -8.07 -16.60
C VAL A 29 8.61 -7.91 -18.10
N ALA A 30 9.44 -8.78 -18.69
CA ALA A 30 9.91 -8.64 -20.06
C ALA A 30 10.63 -7.31 -20.30
N VAL A 31 10.01 -6.37 -21.02
CA VAL A 31 10.57 -5.04 -21.32
C VAL A 31 9.87 -3.91 -20.56
N GLU A 32 8.92 -4.25 -19.68
CA GLU A 32 8.11 -3.30 -18.94
C GLU A 32 8.38 -3.37 -17.45
N ILE A 33 8.21 -2.23 -16.77
CA ILE A 33 8.39 -2.14 -15.33
C ILE A 33 7.01 -2.14 -14.67
N CYS A 34 6.77 -3.12 -13.80
CA CYS A 34 5.53 -3.30 -13.09
C CYS A 34 5.72 -3.17 -11.57
N CYS A 35 4.62 -2.90 -10.87
CA CYS A 35 4.58 -2.94 -9.40
C CYS A 35 3.70 -4.10 -8.95
N GLY A 36 4.19 -4.90 -8.00
CA GLY A 36 3.45 -5.99 -7.37
C GLY A 36 3.34 -5.78 -5.86
N LEU A 37 2.24 -6.24 -5.26
CA LEU A 37 2.08 -6.33 -3.81
C LEU A 37 2.51 -7.72 -3.34
N PHE A 38 3.43 -7.76 -2.38
CA PHE A 38 3.97 -9.00 -1.84
C PHE A 38 3.79 -9.03 -0.33
N ALA A 39 3.37 -10.17 0.20
CA ALA A 39 3.27 -10.37 1.64
C ALA A 39 4.65 -10.27 2.30
N ASN A 40 4.75 -9.53 3.41
CA ASN A 40 5.95 -9.44 4.24
C ASN A 40 5.85 -10.32 5.50
N CYS A 41 4.69 -10.90 5.76
CA CYS A 41 4.39 -11.83 6.84
C CYS A 41 3.31 -12.82 6.39
N ASN A 42 3.01 -13.82 7.24
CA ASN A 42 1.87 -14.69 7.02
C ASN A 42 0.56 -13.90 7.25
N ILE A 43 -0.39 -14.03 6.32
CA ILE A 43 -1.69 -13.35 6.36
C ILE A 43 -2.76 -14.42 6.52
N ALA A 44 -3.61 -14.30 7.55
CA ALA A 44 -4.70 -15.25 7.77
C ALA A 44 -5.87 -14.97 6.84
N GLU A 45 -6.74 -15.96 6.64
CA GLU A 45 -7.98 -15.76 5.90
C GLU A 45 -8.87 -14.72 6.60
N GLY A 46 -9.38 -13.76 5.82
CA GLY A 46 -10.21 -12.66 6.33
C GLY A 46 -9.41 -11.43 6.78
N ASP A 47 -8.09 -11.51 6.91
CA ASP A 47 -7.26 -10.34 7.19
C ASP A 47 -7.22 -9.40 5.98
N GLU A 48 -7.31 -8.09 6.25
CA GLU A 48 -7.18 -7.08 5.20
C GLU A 48 -5.74 -7.00 4.68
N VAL A 49 -5.58 -6.97 3.35
CA VAL A 49 -4.29 -6.72 2.70
C VAL A 49 -4.00 -5.23 2.68
N THR A 50 -2.90 -4.83 3.30
CA THR A 50 -2.54 -3.42 3.51
C THR A 50 -1.07 -3.15 3.18
N PHE A 51 -0.76 -1.94 2.74
CA PHE A 51 0.62 -1.51 2.48
C PHE A 51 0.86 -0.08 2.97
N ASN A 52 2.13 0.32 3.12
CA ASN A 52 2.44 1.71 3.46
C ASN A 52 2.45 2.56 2.18
N TYR A 53 1.60 3.57 2.09
CA TYR A 53 1.53 4.47 0.93
C TYR A 53 2.82 5.31 0.77
N GLY A 54 3.61 5.41 1.84
CA GLY A 54 4.86 6.16 1.86
C GLY A 54 4.65 7.65 2.00
N ASP A 55 5.71 8.41 1.77
CA ASP A 55 5.67 9.86 1.66
C ASP A 55 5.51 10.21 0.17
N LEU A 56 4.40 10.87 -0.17
CA LEU A 56 4.09 11.27 -1.54
C LEU A 56 4.87 12.53 -1.98
N GLY A 57 5.80 13.03 -1.16
CA GLY A 57 6.55 14.27 -1.42
C GLY A 57 5.70 15.52 -1.18
N THR A 58 4.58 15.37 -0.50
CA THR A 58 3.64 16.43 -0.12
C THR A 58 3.35 16.33 1.36
N THR A 59 2.94 17.44 1.98
CA THR A 59 2.51 17.42 3.37
C THR A 59 1.32 16.46 3.51
N PRO A 60 1.40 15.43 4.37
CA PRO A 60 0.31 14.48 4.56
C PRO A 60 -0.91 15.20 5.14
N THR A 61 -2.08 14.95 4.56
CA THR A 61 -3.34 15.63 4.92
C THR A 61 -4.46 14.65 5.24
N THR A 62 -4.30 13.37 4.93
CA THR A 62 -5.34 12.37 5.11
C THR A 62 -5.19 11.71 6.47
N PRO A 63 -6.24 11.66 7.31
CA PRO A 63 -6.17 10.98 8.62
C PRO A 63 -5.88 9.48 8.50
N CYS A 64 -4.94 9.01 9.32
CA CYS A 64 -4.62 7.60 9.47
C CYS A 64 -5.41 6.97 10.61
N TYR A 65 -6.22 5.95 10.29
CA TYR A 65 -7.04 5.21 11.26
C TYR A 65 -6.48 3.83 11.62
N CYS A 66 -5.18 3.61 11.46
CA CYS A 66 -4.56 2.28 11.61
C CYS A 66 -4.50 1.75 13.06
N GLY A 67 -4.78 2.57 14.07
CA GLY A 67 -4.80 2.17 15.49
C GLY A 67 -3.44 1.80 16.09
N GLN A 68 -2.33 1.97 15.37
CA GLN A 68 -0.99 1.62 15.87
C GLN A 68 -0.47 2.66 16.87
N ILE A 69 0.24 2.21 17.91
CA ILE A 69 0.83 3.07 18.96
C ILE A 69 1.76 4.14 18.37
N ASN A 70 2.53 3.78 17.34
CA ASN A 70 3.47 4.68 16.65
C ASN A 70 2.91 5.20 15.31
N CYS A 71 1.58 5.32 15.19
CA CYS A 71 0.94 5.92 14.02
C CYS A 71 1.34 7.40 13.89
N LYS A 72 1.63 7.86 12.66
CA LYS A 72 1.91 9.28 12.40
C LYS A 72 0.66 10.18 12.43
N GLY A 73 -0.53 9.59 12.54
CA GLY A 73 -1.81 10.28 12.55
C GLY A 73 -2.29 10.75 11.18
N LEU A 74 -1.38 11.04 10.24
CA LEU A 74 -1.68 11.45 8.87
C LEU A 74 -0.82 10.66 7.86
N PHE A 75 -1.33 10.53 6.64
CA PHE A 75 -0.61 10.07 5.44
C PHE A 75 -1.00 10.89 4.20
#